data_AF-A0A964TX84-F1
#
_entry.id   AF-A0A964TX84-F1
#
_cell.length_a   1.000
_cell.length_b   1.000
_cell.length_c   1.000
_cell.angle_alpha   90.00
_cell.angle_beta   90.00
_cell.angle_gamma   90.00
#
_symmetry.space_group_name_H-M   'P 1'
#
loop_
_entity.id
_entity.type
_entity.pdbx_description
1 polymer ?
#
loop_
_entity_poly.entity_id
_entity_poly.type
_entity_poly.pdbx_seq_one_letter_code
_entity_poly.pdbx_strand_id
1 'polypeptide(L)' 'MIEAWVGLGANLGDRAATLDAALERIDQLECTRLRAVSRYYFTPPWGDTEQPEFLN' A
#
# COMPACT_ATOMS: atom_id res chain seq x y z
N MET A 1 1.31 18.19 -15.42
CA MET A 1 1.26 17.28 -14.25
C MET A 1 0.17 16.26 -14.55
N ILE A 2 0.43 14.99 -14.31
CA ILE A 2 -0.54 13.90 -14.52
C ILE A 2 -0.89 13.36 -13.14
N GLU A 3 -2.16 13.01 -12.92
CA GLU A 3 -2.60 12.33 -11.71
C GLU A 3 -2.65 10.83 -11.94
N ALA A 4 -2.18 10.07 -10.95
CA ALA A 4 -2.19 8.63 -10.93
C ALA A 4 -2.58 8.13 -9.55
N TRP A 5 -3.21 6.96 -9.51
CA TRP A 5 -3.59 6.26 -8.29
C TRP A 5 -2.91 4.90 -8.28
N VAL A 6 -2.37 4.51 -7.12
CA VAL A 6 -1.65 3.25 -6.92
C VAL A 6 -2.31 2.50 -5.77
N GLY A 7 -2.68 1.24 -6.01
CA GLY A 7 -3.11 0.33 -4.93
C GLY A 7 -1.90 -0.31 -4.26
N LEU A 8 -1.86 -0.28 -2.93
CA LEU A 8 -0.85 -0.95 -2.13
C LEU A 8 -1.52 -2.02 -1.28
N GLY A 9 -0.79 -3.09 -0.96
CA GLY A 9 -1.29 -4.17 -0.12
C GLY A 9 -0.15 -4.96 0.50
N ALA A 10 -0.29 -5.31 1.77
CA ALA A 10 0.65 -6.16 2.50
C ALA A 10 -0.11 -7.15 3.39
N ASN A 11 0.27 -8.44 3.33
CA ASN A 11 -0.33 -9.49 4.18
C ASN A 11 0.68 -10.27 5.02
N LEU A 12 1.98 -9.99 4.91
CA LEU A 12 3.04 -10.67 5.67
C LEU A 12 3.76 -9.70 6.60
N GLY A 13 4.23 -10.22 7.74
CA GLY A 13 5.02 -9.45 8.70
C GLY A 13 4.30 -8.22 9.26
N ASP A 14 5.05 -7.14 9.48
CA ASP A 14 4.48 -5.85 9.88
C ASP A 14 3.92 -5.13 8.65
N ARG A 15 2.62 -5.36 8.41
CA ARG A 15 1.88 -4.85 7.25
C ARG A 15 1.83 -3.32 7.24
N ALA A 16 1.61 -2.69 8.39
CA ALA A 16 1.52 -1.23 8.48
C ALA A 16 2.88 -0.59 8.20
N ALA A 17 3.95 -1.06 8.86
CA ALA A 17 5.30 -0.56 8.60
C ALA A 17 5.74 -0.78 7.14
N THR A 18 5.31 -1.88 6.52
CA THR A 18 5.58 -2.15 5.09
C THR A 18 4.91 -1.12 4.19
N LEU A 19 3.64 -0.79 4.44
CA LEU A 19 2.89 0.20 3.66
C LEU A 19 3.45 1.62 3.89
N ASP A 20 3.73 2.00 5.13
CA ASP A 20 4.32 3.29 5.48
C ASP A 20 5.66 3.49 4.75
N ALA A 21 6.53 2.48 4.79
CA ALA A 21 7.83 2.54 4.14
C ALA A 21 7.74 2.52 2.60
N ALA A 22 6.64 1.99 2.02
CA ALA A 22 6.38 2.09 0.58
C ALA A 22 5.94 3.51 0.20
N LEU A 23 5.06 4.13 0.98
CA LEU A 23 4.62 5.52 0.79
C LEU A 23 5.79 6.50 0.87
N GLU A 24 6.67 6.34 1.86
CA GLU A 24 7.89 7.16 1.99
C GLU A 24 8.79 7.05 0.74
N ARG A 25 8.98 5.83 0.22
CA ARG A 25 9.80 5.62 -0.99
C ARG A 25 9.14 6.19 -2.25
N ILE A 26 7.81 6.11 -2.35
CA ILE A 26 7.06 6.70 -3.47
C ILE A 26 7.18 8.23 -3.45
N ASP A 27 7.12 8.86 -2.28
CA ASP A 27 7.25 10.33 -2.16
C ASP A 27 8.68 10.81 -2.45
N GLN A 28 9.68 9.93 -2.37
CA GLN A 28 11.07 10.21 -2.72
C GLN A 28 11.39 10.05 -4.23
N LEU A 29 10.45 9.57 -5.04
CA LEU A 29 10.67 9.40 -6.48
C LEU A 29 10.87 10.75 -7.18
N GLU A 30 11.82 10.79 -8.11
CA GLU A 30 12.03 11.97 -8.95
C GLU A 30 10.78 12.31 -9.76
N CYS A 31 10.54 13.61 -9.94
CA CYS A 31 9.38 14.15 -10.67
C CYS A 31 8.00 13.66 -10.16
N THR A 32 7.96 13.14 -8.94
CA THR A 32 6.76 12.56 -8.31
C THR A 32 6.50 13.26 -6.99
N ARG A 33 5.24 13.32 -6.57
CA ARG A 33 4.85 13.84 -5.25
C ARG A 33 3.63 13.10 -4.75
N LEU A 34 3.70 12.55 -3.54
CA LEU A 34 2.55 11.97 -2.87
C LEU A 34 1.59 13.10 -2.44
N ARG A 35 0.35 13.04 -2.93
CA ARG A 35 -0.65 14.09 -2.68
C ARG A 35 -1.66 13.71 -1.61
N ALA A 36 -2.03 12.44 -1.55
CA ALA A 36 -3.00 11.91 -0.61
C ALA A 36 -2.74 10.43 -0.38
N VAL A 37 -3.16 9.95 0.78
CA VAL A 37 -3.16 8.54 1.16
C VAL A 37 -4.56 8.20 1.66
N SER A 38 -5.11 7.07 1.23
CA SER A 38 -6.37 6.57 1.78
C SER A 38 -6.19 6.09 3.21
N ARG A 39 -7.31 5.75 3.88
CA ARG A 39 -7.23 4.95 5.10
C ARG A 39 -6.75 3.54 4.76
N TYR A 40 -6.22 2.85 5.75
CA TYR A 40 -5.96 1.42 5.65
C TYR A 40 -7.22 0.60 5.91
N TYR A 41 -7.37 -0.47 5.15
CA TYR A 41 -8.48 -1.40 5.21
C TYR A 41 -7.97 -2.84 5.29
N PHE A 42 -8.52 -3.59 6.24
CA PHE A 42 -8.35 -5.04 6.24
C PHE A 42 -9.26 -5.66 5.20
N THR A 43 -8.72 -6.56 4.39
CA THR A 43 -9.49 -7.33 3.40
C THR A 43 -9.10 -8.79 3.44
N PRO A 44 -10.06 -9.71 3.19
CA PRO A 44 -9.72 -11.12 3.02
C PRO A 44 -8.79 -11.31 1.80
N PRO A 45 -7.98 -12.38 1.77
CA PRO A 45 -7.25 -12.75 0.58
C PRO A 45 -8.20 -13.23 -0.52
N TRP A 46 -7.84 -12.94 -1.77
CA TRP A 46 -8.56 -13.41 -2.96
C TRP A 46 -7.68 -14.41 -3.72
N GLY A 47 -8.26 -15.51 -4.19
CA GLY A 47 -7.51 -16.60 -4.86
C GLY A 47 -7.11 -17.68 -3.86
N ASP A 48 -5.84 -17.72 -3.46
CA ASP A 48 -5.41 -18.58 -2.35
C ASP A 48 -5.93 -18.00 -1.03
N THR A 49 -6.71 -18.79 -0.31
CA THR A 49 -7.36 -18.34 0.94
C THR A 49 -6.67 -18.86 2.19
N GLU A 50 -5.70 -19.77 2.06
CA GLU A 50 -4.91 -20.30 3.19
C GLU A 50 -3.71 -19.39 3.52
N GLN A 51 -3.97 -18.08 3.58
CA GLN A 51 -2.98 -17.05 3.86
C GLN A 51 -3.58 -15.92 4.72
N PRO A 52 -2.75 -15.05 5.33
CA PRO A 52 -3.26 -13.96 6.17
C PRO A 52 -4.05 -12.91 5.38
N GLU A 53 -4.88 -12.16 6.09
CA GLU A 53 -5.58 -10.98 5.56
C GLU A 53 -4.61 -9.88 5.13
N PHE A 54 -4.99 -9.17 4.07
CA PHE A 54 -4.26 -8.00 3.59
C PHE A 54 -4.66 -6.77 4.39
N LEU A 55 -3.69 -5.89 4.61
CA LEU A 55 -3.90 -4.48 4.86
C LEU A 55 -3.66 -3.75 3.54
N ASN A 56 -4.62 -2.94 3.09
CA ASN A 56 -4.54 -2.14 1.85
C ASN A 56 -4.82 -0.67 2.13
#